data_AF-A0AAP4U106-F1
#
_entry.id   AF-A0AAP4U106-F1
#
_cell.length_a   1.000
_cell.length_b   1.000
_cell.length_c   1.000
_cell.angle_alpha   90.00
_cell.angle_beta   90.00
_cell.angle_gamma   90.00
#
_symmetry.space_group_name_H-M   'P 1'
#
loop_
_entity.id
_entity.type
_entity.pdbx_description
1 polymer ?
#
loop_
_entity_poly.entity_id
_entity_poly.type
_entity_poly.pdbx_seq_one_letter_code
_entity_poly.pdbx_strand_id
1 'polypeptide(L)'
;MPVIVTGASSPSIEALANQWPGSRLLDLSDVVKRLEASASAEQHEAGLSASAERLLRWWRLYPDHVLQVSLSPALMAGCEWPLLSAWGMTASEQHDLLALFAQRGWTREVMLMTRTRHCRQCRSVHLNYIDVCPRCRHLDLVALDGLHCFTCGHVDRLDHFTHDERLVCPKCHVRLRHIGVDYDRPLESLACGKCDLWLVEGEVEVQCMDCGQLQQPGELIQQRVASLALSETGRRVVALPRKEGMPEQMVGQRVSRAELHHMLDLLVPLARRHAHRHLLMVMSSGALPSRSVASPLSASSPAASLSAMAQRLTSLLRDTDLVCEYDAGHWLFLLPHTPREHFADIARRIKSLTDLAEDDAGLDIALEMHELPSERCTGKAPYWLAKLLDDQASGQPSGKMPSEAEA
;
A
#
# COMPACT_ATOMS: atom_id res chain seq x y z
N MET A 1 -0.71 -12.08 -25.75
CA MET A 1 0.52 -12.75 -26.20
C MET A 1 1.59 -12.56 -25.14
N PRO A 2 2.25 -13.63 -24.64
CA PRO A 2 3.42 -13.45 -23.80
C PRO A 2 4.54 -12.82 -24.63
N VAL A 3 5.12 -11.73 -24.14
CA VAL A 3 6.32 -11.14 -24.74
C VAL A 3 7.49 -11.99 -24.27
N ILE A 4 7.99 -12.86 -25.14
CA ILE A 4 9.22 -13.63 -24.89
C ILE A 4 10.37 -12.75 -25.38
N VAL A 5 11.14 -12.19 -24.44
CA VAL A 5 12.38 -11.47 -24.76
C VAL A 5 13.49 -12.53 -24.91
N THR A 6 13.77 -12.97 -26.14
CA THR A 6 14.94 -13.79 -26.42
C THR A 6 16.11 -12.90 -26.82
N GLY A 7 17.26 -13.04 -26.15
CA GLY A 7 18.54 -12.55 -26.68
C GLY A 7 19.29 -11.46 -25.88
N ALA A 8 18.93 -11.19 -24.62
CA ALA A 8 19.66 -10.21 -23.83
C ALA A 8 19.97 -10.75 -22.42
N SER A 9 21.23 -11.11 -22.19
CA SER A 9 21.75 -11.64 -20.93
C SER A 9 22.39 -10.51 -20.12
N SER A 10 21.57 -9.67 -19.48
CA SER A 10 22.04 -8.85 -18.37
C SER A 10 21.29 -9.25 -17.10
N PRO A 11 21.89 -9.11 -15.90
CA PRO A 11 21.19 -9.37 -14.64
C PRO A 11 19.86 -8.61 -14.53
N SER A 12 19.77 -7.41 -15.10
CA SER A 12 18.54 -6.61 -15.14
C SER A 12 17.46 -7.26 -16.02
N ILE A 13 17.81 -7.90 -17.14
CA ILE A 13 16.85 -8.56 -18.04
C ILE A 13 16.43 -9.92 -17.49
N GLU A 14 17.32 -10.67 -16.85
CA GLU A 14 16.96 -11.88 -16.10
C GLU A 14 16.06 -11.55 -14.89
N ALA A 15 16.37 -10.48 -14.15
CA ALA A 15 15.53 -10.01 -13.07
C ALA A 15 14.15 -9.54 -13.58
N LEU A 16 14.08 -8.88 -14.73
CA LEU A 16 12.80 -8.46 -15.35
C LEU A 16 12.00 -9.66 -15.87
N ALA A 17 12.67 -10.65 -16.48
CA ALA A 17 12.05 -11.88 -16.96
C ALA A 17 11.48 -12.74 -15.82
N ASN A 18 12.13 -12.73 -14.65
CA ASN A 18 11.66 -13.36 -13.41
C ASN A 18 10.62 -12.52 -12.64
N GLN A 19 10.46 -11.24 -12.97
CA GLN A 19 9.45 -10.33 -12.41
C GLN A 19 8.17 -10.30 -13.24
N TRP A 20 8.26 -10.56 -14.54
CA TRP A 20 7.07 -10.84 -15.34
C TRP A 20 6.44 -12.13 -14.78
N PRO A 21 5.11 -12.21 -14.57
CA PRO A 21 4.46 -13.40 -14.01
C PRO A 21 4.65 -14.72 -14.81
N GLY A 22 5.50 -14.74 -15.84
CA GLY A 22 5.57 -15.79 -16.84
C GLY A 22 4.21 -16.00 -17.51
N SER A 23 4.09 -17.10 -18.24
CA SER A 23 2.82 -17.62 -18.75
C SER A 23 1.94 -18.16 -17.62
N ARG A 24 1.60 -17.34 -16.62
CA ARG A 24 0.38 -17.61 -15.86
C ARG A 24 -0.78 -17.32 -16.79
N LEU A 25 -1.64 -18.31 -17.00
CA LEU A 25 -3.00 -18.09 -17.50
C LEU A 25 -3.62 -17.01 -16.62
N LEU A 26 -3.61 -15.78 -17.11
CA LEU A 26 -4.38 -14.70 -16.53
C LEU A 26 -5.84 -15.08 -16.78
N ASP A 27 -6.56 -15.40 -15.71
CA ASP A 27 -8.01 -15.48 -15.79
C ASP A 27 -8.53 -14.07 -16.08
N LEU A 28 -8.79 -13.82 -17.36
CA LEU A 28 -9.25 -12.53 -17.85
C LEU A 28 -10.57 -12.12 -17.17
N SER A 29 -11.39 -13.08 -16.73
CA SER A 29 -12.60 -12.85 -15.96
C SER A 29 -12.28 -12.19 -14.62
N ASP A 30 -11.21 -12.64 -13.98
CA ASP A 30 -10.77 -12.16 -12.67
C ASP A 30 -10.07 -10.78 -12.77
N VAL A 31 -9.35 -10.55 -13.88
CA VAL A 31 -8.78 -9.24 -14.23
C VAL A 31 -9.85 -8.22 -14.55
N VAL A 32 -10.85 -8.59 -15.35
CA VAL A 32 -12.00 -7.73 -15.71
C VAL A 32 -12.80 -7.37 -14.46
N LYS A 33 -13.11 -8.35 -13.59
CA LYS A 33 -13.73 -8.08 -12.27
C LYS A 33 -12.92 -7.07 -11.44
N ARG A 34 -11.59 -7.19 -11.41
CA ARG A 34 -10.72 -6.25 -10.69
C ARG A 34 -10.69 -4.86 -11.33
N LEU A 35 -10.73 -4.76 -12.66
CA LEU A 35 -10.77 -3.49 -13.38
C LEU A 35 -12.12 -2.78 -13.21
N GLU A 36 -13.25 -3.50 -13.35
CA GLU A 36 -14.61 -2.98 -13.16
C GLU A 36 -14.83 -2.50 -11.73
N ALA A 37 -14.36 -3.26 -10.74
CA ALA A 37 -14.40 -2.86 -9.33
C ALA A 37 -13.46 -1.68 -9.00
N SER A 38 -12.44 -1.43 -9.84
CA SER A 38 -11.56 -0.26 -9.69
C SER A 38 -12.13 1.00 -10.34
N ALA A 39 -12.87 0.86 -11.44
CA ALA A 39 -13.52 1.98 -12.13
C ALA A 39 -14.71 2.56 -11.33
N SER A 40 -15.30 1.76 -10.45
CA SER A 40 -16.36 2.15 -9.52
C SER A 40 -15.83 2.66 -8.17
N ALA A 41 -14.53 2.53 -7.91
CA ALA A 41 -13.87 2.87 -6.64
C ALA A 41 -12.95 4.09 -6.78
N GLU A 42 -13.41 5.17 -7.43
CA GLU A 42 -12.71 6.46 -7.49
C GLU A 42 -12.69 7.14 -6.11
N GLN A 43 -11.93 6.56 -5.19
CA GLN A 43 -11.20 7.31 -4.18
C GLN A 43 -9.79 7.49 -4.73
N HIS A 44 -9.59 8.51 -5.55
CA HIS A 44 -8.25 9.02 -5.77
C HIS A 44 -7.75 9.50 -4.41
N GLU A 45 -6.74 8.84 -3.85
CA GLU A 45 -5.94 9.47 -2.79
C GLU A 45 -5.32 10.73 -3.40
N ALA A 46 -5.93 11.88 -3.08
CA ALA A 46 -5.55 13.16 -3.65
C ALA A 46 -4.07 13.45 -3.37
N GLY A 47 -3.30 13.74 -4.43
CA GLY A 47 -1.90 14.19 -4.33
C GLY A 47 -0.83 13.12 -4.54
N LEU A 48 -1.16 11.93 -5.07
CA LEU A 48 -0.15 10.95 -5.51
C LEU A 48 0.41 11.29 -6.90
N SER A 49 1.67 10.93 -7.14
CA SER A 49 2.28 11.04 -8.47
C SER A 49 1.73 9.97 -9.42
N ALA A 50 1.76 10.23 -10.73
CA ALA A 50 1.32 9.26 -11.75
C ALA A 50 2.07 7.91 -11.65
N SER A 51 3.35 7.93 -11.29
CA SER A 51 4.16 6.72 -11.07
C SER A 51 3.70 5.93 -9.83
N ALA A 52 3.29 6.63 -8.76
CA ALA A 52 2.75 5.99 -7.57
C ALA A 52 1.40 5.31 -7.85
N GLU A 53 0.50 6.01 -8.56
CA GLU A 53 -0.78 5.43 -8.97
C GLU A 53 -0.58 4.21 -9.86
N ARG A 54 0.38 4.28 -10.80
CA ARG A 54 0.71 3.16 -11.68
C ARG A 54 1.19 1.94 -10.89
N LEU A 55 2.05 2.13 -9.88
CA LEU A 55 2.53 1.05 -9.03
C LEU A 55 1.42 0.43 -8.17
N LEU A 56 0.52 1.25 -7.61
CA LEU A 56 -0.65 0.77 -6.87
C LEU A 56 -1.58 -0.03 -7.78
N ARG A 57 -1.85 0.44 -9.00
CA ARG A 57 -2.66 -0.29 -9.99
C ARG A 57 -2.02 -1.62 -10.38
N TRP A 58 -0.69 -1.65 -10.57
CA TRP A 58 0.05 -2.89 -10.82
C TRP A 58 -0.13 -3.90 -9.67
N TRP A 59 0.07 -3.47 -8.44
CA TRP A 59 -0.12 -4.33 -7.27
C TRP A 59 -1.59 -4.69 -7.00
N ARG A 60 -2.56 -3.89 -7.43
CA ARG A 60 -3.98 -4.27 -7.40
C ARG A 60 -4.25 -5.48 -8.31
N LEU A 61 -3.59 -5.54 -9.47
CA LEU A 61 -3.67 -6.69 -10.37
C LEU A 61 -2.88 -7.89 -9.82
N TYR A 62 -1.71 -7.65 -9.23
CA TYR A 62 -0.80 -8.67 -8.73
C TYR A 62 -0.44 -8.44 -7.24
N PRO A 63 -1.36 -8.68 -6.30
CA PRO A 63 -1.17 -8.29 -4.89
C PRO A 63 -0.07 -9.07 -4.16
N ASP A 64 0.30 -10.25 -4.69
CA ASP A 64 1.39 -11.07 -4.16
C ASP A 64 2.71 -10.86 -4.89
N HIS A 65 2.75 -9.94 -5.86
CA HIS A 65 3.97 -9.66 -6.60
C HIS A 65 5.02 -8.99 -5.69
N VAL A 66 6.20 -9.61 -5.66
CA VAL A 66 7.39 -9.05 -5.04
C VAL A 66 8.12 -8.21 -6.09
N LEU A 67 8.18 -6.90 -5.85
CA LEU A 67 8.98 -5.97 -6.61
C LEU A 67 10.46 -6.23 -6.31
N GLN A 68 11.14 -6.93 -7.22
CA GLN A 68 12.53 -7.33 -7.03
C GLN A 68 13.50 -6.19 -7.31
N VAL A 69 14.58 -6.13 -6.54
CA VAL A 69 15.69 -5.22 -6.76
C VAL A 69 16.85 -5.95 -7.45
N SER A 70 17.59 -5.23 -8.29
CA SER A 70 18.81 -5.71 -8.95
C SER A 70 19.98 -4.80 -8.58
N LEU A 71 21.15 -5.38 -8.30
CA LEU A 71 22.38 -4.62 -8.09
C LEU A 71 23.04 -4.33 -9.42
N SER A 72 23.45 -3.09 -9.62
CA SER A 72 24.12 -2.65 -10.86
C SER A 72 25.25 -1.67 -10.54
N PRO A 73 26.52 -2.09 -10.71
CA PRO A 73 27.68 -1.22 -10.47
C PRO A 73 27.84 -0.14 -11.53
N ALA A 74 27.05 -0.17 -12.61
CA ALA A 74 27.06 0.90 -13.61
C ALA A 74 26.22 2.12 -13.19
N LEU A 75 25.34 1.96 -12.19
CA LEU A 75 24.46 3.01 -11.72
C LEU A 75 25.07 3.67 -10.48
N MET A 76 25.03 5.01 -10.42
CA MET A 76 25.42 5.75 -9.21
C MET A 76 24.65 5.29 -7.96
N ALA A 77 23.39 4.88 -8.11
CA ALA A 77 22.59 4.36 -7.00
C ALA A 77 22.99 2.93 -6.56
N GLY A 78 23.81 2.24 -7.35
CA GLY A 78 24.26 0.85 -7.12
C GLY A 78 23.18 -0.22 -7.30
N CYS A 79 21.93 0.18 -7.49
CA CYS A 79 20.81 -0.72 -7.67
C CYS A 79 19.66 -0.05 -8.44
N GLU A 80 18.75 -0.88 -8.92
CA GLU A 80 17.50 -0.47 -9.54
C GLU A 80 16.40 -1.49 -9.25
N TRP A 81 15.14 -1.07 -9.35
CA TRP A 81 13.99 -1.96 -9.43
C TRP A 81 13.58 -2.08 -10.91
N PRO A 82 13.93 -3.19 -11.59
CA PRO A 82 13.81 -3.29 -13.05
C PRO A 82 12.41 -2.99 -13.60
N LEU A 83 11.34 -3.36 -12.87
CA LEU A 83 9.97 -3.00 -13.26
C LEU A 83 9.78 -1.48 -13.37
N LEU A 84 10.33 -0.71 -12.41
CA LEU A 84 10.24 0.74 -12.39
C LEU A 84 11.16 1.37 -13.45
N SER A 85 12.36 0.81 -13.65
CA SER A 85 13.25 1.21 -14.75
C SER A 85 12.57 1.00 -16.11
N ALA A 86 11.82 -0.09 -16.29
CA ALA A 86 11.05 -0.37 -17.50
C ALA A 86 9.90 0.62 -17.73
N TRP A 87 9.43 1.31 -16.68
CA TRP A 87 8.49 2.43 -16.80
C TRP A 87 9.16 3.78 -17.11
N GLY A 88 10.48 3.78 -17.32
CA GLY A 88 11.28 4.96 -17.63
C GLY A 88 11.71 5.77 -16.41
N MET A 89 11.59 5.22 -15.20
CA MET A 89 11.99 5.92 -13.98
C MET A 89 13.49 5.88 -13.77
N THR A 90 14.08 7.03 -13.45
CA THR A 90 15.47 7.13 -13.00
C THR A 90 15.66 6.50 -11.62
N ALA A 91 16.89 6.11 -11.27
CA ALA A 91 17.16 5.52 -9.97
C ALA A 91 16.77 6.43 -8.80
N SER A 92 16.93 7.76 -8.92
CA SER A 92 16.49 8.70 -7.87
C SER A 92 14.98 8.67 -7.68
N GLU A 93 14.21 8.76 -8.76
CA GLU A 93 12.74 8.71 -8.70
C GLU A 93 12.22 7.40 -8.13
N GLN A 94 12.91 6.28 -8.41
CA GLN A 94 12.58 4.99 -7.82
C GLN A 94 12.76 5.01 -6.30
N HIS A 95 13.89 5.53 -5.81
CA HIS A 95 14.14 5.64 -4.37
C HIS A 95 13.13 6.57 -3.69
N ASP A 96 12.82 7.72 -4.28
CA ASP A 96 11.85 8.67 -3.73
C ASP A 96 10.45 8.06 -3.67
N LEU A 97 10.02 7.36 -4.73
CA LEU A 97 8.75 6.65 -4.77
C LEU A 97 8.67 5.57 -3.69
N LEU A 98 9.70 4.73 -3.57
CA LEU A 98 9.69 3.61 -2.63
C LEU A 98 9.86 4.07 -1.18
N ALA A 99 10.58 5.17 -0.95
CA ALA A 99 10.66 5.84 0.36
C ALA A 99 9.28 6.36 0.78
N LEU A 100 8.51 6.97 -0.14
CA LEU A 100 7.14 7.41 0.11
C LEU A 100 6.23 6.22 0.50
N PHE A 101 6.33 5.10 -0.21
CA PHE A 101 5.54 3.89 0.09
C PHE A 101 5.92 3.28 1.44
N ALA A 102 7.22 3.25 1.76
CA ALA A 102 7.70 2.80 3.06
C ALA A 102 7.24 3.72 4.19
N GLN A 103 7.29 5.04 4.00
CA GLN A 103 6.83 6.04 4.98
C GLN A 103 5.33 5.90 5.29
N ARG A 104 4.51 5.58 4.28
CA ARG A 104 3.09 5.27 4.46
C ARG A 104 2.83 3.86 4.98
N GLY A 105 3.87 3.05 5.16
CA GLY A 105 3.77 1.67 5.64
C GLY A 105 3.10 0.75 4.64
N TRP A 106 3.09 1.06 3.34
CA TRP A 106 2.44 0.27 2.28
C TRP A 106 3.29 -0.91 1.81
N THR A 107 4.60 -0.82 1.96
CA THR A 107 5.54 -1.87 1.57
C THR A 107 6.20 -2.48 2.79
N ARG A 108 6.64 -3.72 2.62
CA ARG A 108 7.50 -4.44 3.55
C ARG A 108 8.67 -5.04 2.79
N GLU A 109 9.82 -5.17 3.44
CA GLU A 109 10.95 -5.90 2.90
C GLU A 109 10.63 -7.41 2.91
N VAL A 110 10.88 -8.07 1.78
CA VAL A 110 10.78 -9.54 1.65
C VAL A 110 12.15 -10.17 1.79
N MET A 111 13.15 -9.58 1.13
CA MET A 111 14.53 -10.07 1.12
C MET A 111 15.48 -8.88 1.08
N LEU A 112 16.34 -8.76 2.09
CA LEU A 112 17.44 -7.80 2.09
C LEU A 112 18.54 -8.34 1.18
N MET A 113 18.87 -7.60 0.12
CA MET A 113 19.93 -7.98 -0.81
C MET A 113 21.29 -7.48 -0.33
N THR A 114 21.36 -6.22 0.10
CA THR A 114 22.60 -5.63 0.60
C THR A 114 22.36 -4.37 1.42
N ARG A 115 23.42 -3.85 2.04
CA ARG A 115 23.49 -2.50 2.59
C ARG A 115 24.56 -1.73 1.84
N THR A 116 24.15 -0.64 1.22
CA THR A 116 25.04 0.26 0.47
C THR A 116 25.40 1.47 1.32
N ARG A 117 26.57 2.05 1.01
CA ARG A 117 27.01 3.34 1.53
C ARG A 117 27.09 4.31 0.37
N HIS A 118 26.56 5.52 0.56
CA HIS A 118 26.43 6.51 -0.49
C HIS A 118 27.16 7.79 -0.11
N CYS A 119 27.75 8.45 -1.11
CA CYS A 119 28.30 9.78 -0.96
C CYS A 119 27.23 10.76 -0.46
N ARG A 120 27.55 11.56 0.56
CA ARG A 120 26.63 12.54 1.13
C ARG A 120 26.27 13.68 0.18
N GLN A 121 27.09 13.90 -0.84
CA GLN A 121 26.92 14.98 -1.81
C GLN A 121 26.09 14.55 -3.04
N CYS A 122 26.48 13.47 -3.72
CA CYS A 122 25.87 13.06 -4.99
C CYS A 122 25.09 11.73 -4.92
N ARG A 123 25.00 11.09 -3.74
CA ARG A 123 24.35 9.79 -3.52
C ARG A 123 24.97 8.61 -4.27
N SER A 124 26.17 8.77 -4.85
CA SER A 124 26.87 7.67 -5.52
C SER A 124 27.36 6.59 -4.56
N VAL A 125 27.29 5.32 -4.98
CA VAL A 125 27.95 4.17 -4.34
C VAL A 125 29.41 3.96 -4.79
N HIS A 126 29.87 4.70 -5.79
CA HIS A 126 31.24 4.62 -6.30
C HIS A 126 32.20 5.33 -5.34
N LEU A 127 32.63 4.58 -4.33
CA LEU A 127 33.43 5.08 -3.22
C LEU A 127 34.79 4.38 -3.24
N ASN A 128 35.85 5.18 -3.20
CA ASN A 128 37.21 4.72 -2.99
C ASN A 128 37.59 4.97 -1.52
N TYR A 129 37.95 3.92 -0.80
CA TYR A 129 38.45 4.03 0.58
C TYR A 129 39.97 4.16 0.50
N ILE A 130 40.49 5.21 1.12
CA ILE A 130 41.89 5.61 1.05
C ILE A 130 42.43 5.82 2.45
N ASP A 131 43.68 5.42 2.67
CA ASP A 131 44.39 5.71 3.91
C ASP A 131 45.14 7.03 3.76
N VAL A 132 44.91 7.96 4.68
CA VAL A 132 45.56 9.27 4.69
C VAL A 132 46.32 9.51 5.99
N CYS A 133 47.36 10.32 5.93
CA CYS A 133 48.07 10.77 7.13
C CYS A 133 47.10 11.53 8.06
N PRO A 134 46.97 11.16 9.35
CA PRO A 134 46.04 11.83 10.27
C PRO A 134 46.45 13.29 10.55
N ARG A 135 47.73 13.64 10.35
CA ARG A 135 48.23 15.02 10.54
C ARG A 135 48.00 15.92 9.34
N CYS A 136 48.30 15.46 8.12
CA CYS A 136 48.31 16.32 6.94
C CYS A 136 47.41 15.86 5.79
N ARG A 137 46.64 14.77 6.00
CA ARG A 137 45.69 14.16 5.04
C ARG A 137 46.31 13.77 3.70
N HIS A 138 47.62 13.55 3.64
CA HIS A 138 48.30 13.12 2.40
C HIS A 138 48.18 11.60 2.24
N LEU A 139 48.01 11.15 1.00
CA LEU A 139 47.85 9.73 0.60
C LEU A 139 49.16 8.94 0.58
N ASP A 140 50.28 9.65 0.57
CA ASP A 140 51.62 9.05 0.48
C ASP A 140 52.04 8.52 1.85
N LEU A 141 51.57 7.31 2.16
CA LEU A 141 51.93 6.53 3.33
C LEU A 141 52.83 5.38 2.88
N VAL A 142 54.09 5.43 3.29
CA VAL A 142 55.11 4.47 2.88
C VAL A 142 55.42 3.56 4.06
N ALA A 143 55.40 2.25 3.84
CA ALA A 143 55.87 1.29 4.83
C ALA A 143 57.34 1.55 5.16
N LEU A 144 57.63 1.77 6.43
CA LEU A 144 58.99 1.77 6.96
C LEU A 144 59.26 0.43 7.61
N ASP A 145 60.43 -0.12 7.32
CA ASP A 145 61.05 -1.11 8.18
C ASP A 145 61.60 -0.38 9.42
N GLY A 146 60.86 -0.42 10.53
CA GLY A 146 61.31 0.11 11.81
C GLY A 146 62.11 -0.92 12.60
N LEU A 147 63.09 -0.47 13.38
CA LEU A 147 63.73 -1.25 14.44
C LEU A 147 63.49 -0.60 15.79
N HIS A 148 63.26 -1.40 16.82
CA HIS A 148 63.22 -0.97 18.21
C HIS A 148 64.38 -1.60 19.00
N CYS A 149 65.21 -0.75 19.61
CA CYS A 149 66.37 -1.17 20.39
C CYS A 149 65.98 -1.51 21.83
N PHE A 150 66.14 -2.77 22.24
CA PHE A 150 65.78 -3.22 23.59
C PHE A 150 66.63 -2.60 24.69
N THR A 151 67.88 -2.23 24.37
CA THR A 151 68.80 -1.64 25.35
C THR A 151 68.38 -0.23 25.81
N CYS A 152 67.76 0.57 24.95
CA CYS A 152 67.46 1.99 25.26
C CYS A 152 66.05 2.46 24.87
N GLY A 153 65.21 1.57 24.32
CA GLY A 153 63.85 1.85 23.88
C GLY A 153 63.73 2.77 22.67
N HIS A 154 64.83 3.05 21.93
CA HIS A 154 64.76 3.88 20.72
C HIS A 154 64.09 3.12 19.58
N VAL A 155 63.12 3.74 18.93
CA VAL A 155 62.45 3.21 17.74
C VAL A 155 62.76 4.16 16.57
N ASP A 156 63.24 3.60 15.46
CA ASP A 156 63.59 4.37 14.27
C ASP A 156 63.55 3.54 12.99
N ARG A 157 63.67 4.21 11.84
CA ARG A 157 63.80 3.58 10.54
C ARG A 157 65.09 2.75 10.44
N LEU A 158 65.04 1.62 9.75
CA LEU A 158 66.16 0.70 9.54
C LEU A 158 67.40 1.40 8.94
N ASP A 159 67.20 2.34 8.02
CA ASP A 159 68.28 3.13 7.41
C ASP A 159 69.05 3.95 8.46
N HIS A 160 68.40 4.48 9.49
CA HIS A 160 69.04 5.18 10.61
C HIS A 160 69.78 4.24 11.57
N PHE A 161 69.43 2.96 11.61
CA PHE A 161 70.19 1.95 12.34
C PHE A 161 71.33 1.35 11.52
N THR A 162 71.41 1.61 10.21
CA THR A 162 72.40 0.97 9.34
C THR A 162 73.65 1.84 9.21
N HIS A 163 74.78 1.36 9.72
CA HIS A 163 76.08 2.00 9.59
C HIS A 163 77.13 0.97 9.17
N ASP A 164 77.82 1.20 8.04
CA ASP A 164 78.82 0.28 7.47
C ASP A 164 78.35 -1.19 7.43
N GLU A 165 77.16 -1.43 6.87
CA GLU A 165 76.51 -2.75 6.76
C GLU A 165 76.20 -3.43 8.12
N ARG A 166 76.21 -2.69 9.23
CA ARG A 166 75.91 -3.18 10.57
C ARG A 166 74.73 -2.42 11.17
N LEU A 167 73.94 -3.12 11.98
CA LEU A 167 72.87 -2.50 12.77
C LEU A 167 73.45 -1.94 14.07
N VAL A 168 73.33 -0.62 14.25
CA VAL A 168 73.81 0.14 15.40
C VAL A 168 72.74 1.15 15.80
N CYS A 169 72.37 1.19 17.08
CA CYS A 169 71.39 2.17 17.54
C CYS A 169 71.96 3.60 17.47
N PRO A 170 71.29 4.55 16.80
CA PRO A 170 71.78 5.93 16.70
C PRO A 170 71.79 6.67 18.05
N LYS A 171 70.99 6.21 19.03
CA LYS A 171 70.84 6.84 20.35
C LYS A 171 71.87 6.36 21.39
N CYS A 172 72.13 5.06 21.48
CA CYS A 172 73.03 4.49 22.49
C CYS A 172 74.28 3.83 21.90
N HIS A 173 74.41 3.83 20.57
CA HIS A 173 75.52 3.24 19.82
C HIS A 173 75.76 1.75 20.07
N VAL A 174 74.80 1.05 20.70
CA VAL A 174 74.88 -0.39 20.88
C VAL A 174 74.71 -1.08 19.53
N ARG A 175 75.52 -2.10 19.29
CA ARG A 175 75.41 -2.93 18.09
C ARG A 175 74.29 -3.96 18.29
N LEU A 176 73.38 -4.01 17.34
CA LEU A 176 72.23 -4.90 17.32
C LEU A 176 72.57 -6.13 16.45
N ARG A 177 72.47 -7.35 16.98
CA ARG A 177 72.87 -8.57 16.26
C ARG A 177 71.74 -9.58 16.13
N HIS A 178 70.99 -9.81 17.20
CA HIS A 178 69.98 -10.84 17.26
C HIS A 178 68.58 -10.24 17.43
N ILE A 179 67.70 -10.52 16.46
CA ILE A 179 66.28 -10.19 16.56
C ILE A 179 65.64 -10.94 17.74
N GLY A 180 64.75 -10.28 18.48
CA GLY A 180 64.11 -10.80 19.68
C GLY A 180 64.98 -10.77 20.94
N VAL A 181 66.24 -10.32 20.85
CA VAL A 181 67.16 -10.18 21.99
C VAL A 181 67.77 -8.79 22.08
N ASP A 182 68.30 -8.26 20.98
CA ASP A 182 68.89 -6.92 20.93
C ASP A 182 67.89 -5.89 20.40
N TYR A 183 67.00 -6.33 19.51
CA TYR A 183 65.98 -5.52 18.88
C TYR A 183 64.79 -6.35 18.40
N ASP A 184 63.65 -5.72 18.17
CA ASP A 184 62.56 -6.27 17.38
C ASP A 184 62.15 -5.33 16.25
N ARG A 185 61.20 -5.79 15.44
CA ARG A 185 60.53 -5.00 14.41
C ARG A 185 59.13 -4.67 14.93
N PRO A 186 58.78 -3.38 15.10
CA PRO A 186 57.42 -2.99 15.43
C PRO A 186 56.41 -3.57 14.42
N LEU A 187 55.19 -3.87 14.87
CA LEU A 187 54.21 -4.61 14.06
C LEU A 187 53.83 -3.91 12.75
N GLU A 188 53.86 -2.58 12.66
CA GLU A 188 53.68 -1.78 11.44
C GLU A 188 54.15 -0.33 11.70
N SER A 189 54.92 0.26 10.77
CA SER A 189 55.39 1.65 10.87
C SER A 189 55.33 2.35 9.53
N LEU A 190 54.18 2.93 9.17
CA LEU A 190 54.09 3.82 8.02
C LEU A 190 54.81 5.15 8.35
N ALA A 191 55.38 5.79 7.35
CA ALA A 191 55.69 7.22 7.38
C ALA A 191 54.95 7.96 6.29
N CYS A 192 54.46 9.14 6.62
CA CYS A 192 53.91 10.05 5.64
C CYS A 192 55.04 10.73 4.84
N GLY A 193 55.09 10.52 3.52
CA GLY A 193 56.10 11.11 2.63
C GLY A 193 56.05 12.65 2.49
N LYS A 194 55.02 13.31 3.06
CA LYS A 194 54.89 14.77 3.05
C LYS A 194 55.32 15.45 4.35
N CYS A 195 55.06 14.82 5.50
CA CYS A 195 55.33 15.46 6.79
C CYS A 195 56.21 14.62 7.71
N ASP A 196 56.60 13.40 7.33
CA ASP A 196 57.40 12.47 8.13
C ASP A 196 56.73 12.05 9.46
N LEU A 197 55.39 12.09 9.53
CA LEU A 197 54.68 11.53 10.68
C LEU A 197 54.83 10.01 10.63
N TRP A 198 55.18 9.39 11.75
CA TRP A 198 55.15 7.94 11.90
C TRP A 198 53.84 7.51 12.54
N LEU A 199 53.23 6.48 11.96
CA LEU A 199 51.91 6.01 12.31
C LEU A 199 51.86 4.49 12.07
N VAL A 200 51.04 3.80 12.85
CA VAL A 200 50.84 2.35 12.67
C VAL A 200 49.95 2.11 11.46
N GLU A 201 48.84 2.85 11.38
CA GLU A 201 47.87 2.81 10.29
C GLU A 201 47.46 4.23 9.88
N GLY A 202 47.08 4.40 8.61
CA GLY A 202 46.49 5.64 8.12
C GLY A 202 45.07 5.84 8.67
N GLU A 203 44.62 7.09 8.68
CA GLU A 203 43.21 7.38 8.93
C GLU A 203 42.43 7.09 7.64
N VAL A 204 41.37 6.29 7.73
CA VAL A 204 40.54 5.94 6.56
C VAL A 204 39.67 7.13 6.19
N GLU A 205 39.83 7.60 4.96
CA GLU A 205 38.96 8.59 4.32
C GLU A 205 38.30 7.97 3.09
N VAL A 206 37.19 8.56 2.64
CA VAL A 206 36.44 8.08 1.48
C VAL A 206 36.35 9.17 0.43
N GLN A 207 36.80 8.86 -0.77
CA GLN A 207 36.66 9.72 -1.94
C GLN A 207 35.56 9.19 -2.85
N CYS A 208 34.57 10.03 -3.17
CA CYS A 208 33.60 9.69 -4.20
C CYS A 208 34.24 9.76 -5.59
N MET A 209 34.13 8.68 -6.37
CA MET A 209 34.69 8.62 -7.71
C MET A 209 33.89 9.41 -8.76
N ASP A 210 32.62 9.73 -8.47
CA ASP A 210 31.78 10.48 -9.41
C ASP A 210 31.84 12.01 -9.21
N CYS A 211 31.94 12.48 -7.95
CA CYS A 211 31.96 13.92 -7.67
C CYS A 211 33.24 14.42 -6.97
N GLY A 212 34.17 13.53 -6.62
CA GLY A 212 35.43 13.86 -5.95
C GLY A 212 35.31 14.22 -4.46
N GLN A 213 34.10 14.20 -3.88
CA GLN A 213 33.89 14.56 -2.48
C GLN A 213 34.69 13.66 -1.54
N LEU A 214 35.54 14.28 -0.71
CA LEU A 214 36.18 13.66 0.44
C LEU A 214 35.25 13.71 1.65
N GLN A 215 35.14 12.58 2.34
CA GLN A 215 34.23 12.41 3.48
C GLN A 215 34.72 11.25 4.36
N GLN A 216 34.36 11.29 5.64
CA GLN A 216 34.70 10.21 6.56
C GLN A 216 33.76 9.00 6.37
N PRO A 217 34.18 7.75 6.65
CA PRO A 217 33.31 6.58 6.54
C PRO A 217 32.00 6.69 7.33
N GLY A 218 32.02 7.40 8.46
CA GLY A 218 30.84 7.67 9.29
C GLY A 218 29.87 8.72 8.72
N GLU A 219 30.30 9.53 7.76
CA GLU A 219 29.45 10.54 7.09
C GLU A 219 28.68 9.96 5.90
N LEU A 220 29.00 8.73 5.48
CA LEU A 220 28.36 8.07 4.36
C LEU A 220 26.91 7.70 4.70
N ILE A 221 26.02 7.92 3.74
CA ILE A 221 24.61 7.62 3.91
C ILE A 221 24.40 6.13 3.71
N GLN A 222 23.94 5.46 4.77
CA GLN A 222 23.66 4.03 4.73
C GLN A 222 22.25 3.78 4.19
N GLN A 223 22.12 2.91 3.20
CA GLN A 223 20.83 2.51 2.65
C GLN A 223 20.70 0.99 2.65
N ARG A 224 19.48 0.53 2.93
CA ARG A 224 19.09 -0.87 2.81
C ARG A 224 18.50 -1.08 1.43
N VAL A 225 18.98 -2.09 0.71
CA VAL A 225 18.51 -2.42 -0.63
C VAL A 225 17.83 -3.77 -0.55
N ALA A 226 16.51 -3.79 -0.77
CA ALA A 226 15.67 -4.96 -0.55
C ALA A 226 14.60 -5.11 -1.64
N SER A 227 14.21 -6.35 -1.89
CA SER A 227 13.00 -6.66 -2.66
C SER A 227 11.77 -6.41 -1.78
N LEU A 228 10.74 -5.81 -2.37
CA LEU A 228 9.60 -5.27 -1.64
C LEU A 228 8.31 -5.98 -2.02
N ALA A 229 7.43 -6.19 -1.06
CA ALA A 229 6.05 -6.59 -1.31
C ALA A 229 5.11 -5.66 -0.54
N LEU A 230 3.82 -5.73 -0.85
CA LEU A 230 2.83 -5.04 -0.04
C LEU A 230 2.83 -5.56 1.41
N SER A 231 2.79 -4.61 2.34
CA SER A 231 2.44 -4.86 3.73
C SER A 231 0.94 -5.15 3.84
N GLU A 232 0.46 -5.48 5.04
CA GLU A 232 -0.98 -5.60 5.29
C GLU A 232 -1.73 -4.29 5.02
N THR A 233 -1.17 -3.15 5.45
CA THR A 233 -1.71 -1.82 5.16
C THR A 233 -1.73 -1.55 3.66
N GLY A 234 -0.63 -1.83 2.94
CA GLY A 234 -0.58 -1.67 1.49
C GLY A 234 -1.57 -2.57 0.76
N ARG A 235 -1.77 -3.80 1.26
CA ARG A 235 -2.82 -4.71 0.75
C ARG A 235 -4.21 -4.13 0.90
N ARG A 236 -4.52 -3.42 2.00
CA ARG A 236 -5.82 -2.73 2.16
C ARG A 236 -5.99 -1.56 1.20
N VAL A 237 -4.91 -0.83 0.90
CA VAL A 237 -4.94 0.31 -0.05
C VAL A 237 -5.15 -0.17 -1.48
N VAL A 238 -4.45 -1.22 -1.91
CA VAL A 238 -4.66 -1.77 -3.26
C VAL A 238 -5.83 -2.73 -3.34
N ALA A 239 -6.33 -3.22 -2.20
CA ALA A 239 -7.54 -4.03 -2.18
C ALA A 239 -8.61 -3.24 -2.92
N LEU A 240 -9.36 -3.95 -3.73
CA LEU A 240 -10.68 -3.44 -4.08
C LEU A 240 -11.38 -3.11 -2.77
N PRO A 241 -12.31 -2.14 -2.73
CA PRO A 241 -13.26 -2.12 -1.64
C PRO A 241 -13.87 -3.53 -1.59
N ARG A 242 -13.38 -4.33 -0.63
CA ARG A 242 -14.15 -5.46 -0.16
C ARG A 242 -15.45 -4.79 0.23
N LYS A 243 -16.56 -5.26 -0.32
CA LYS A 243 -17.82 -5.17 0.41
C LYS A 243 -17.53 -5.90 1.73
N GLU A 244 -17.01 -5.17 2.72
CA GLU A 244 -16.71 -5.71 4.04
C GLU A 244 -18.06 -6.05 4.65
N GLY A 245 -18.29 -7.36 4.83
CA GLY A 245 -19.51 -7.93 5.36
C GLY A 245 -20.50 -8.38 4.31
N MET A 246 -20.30 -9.57 3.71
CA MET A 246 -21.41 -10.41 3.26
C MET A 246 -20.99 -11.89 3.34
N PRO A 247 -21.75 -12.74 4.05
CA PRO A 247 -21.74 -14.18 3.83
C PRO A 247 -22.18 -14.48 2.38
N GLU A 248 -21.60 -15.51 1.77
CA GLU A 248 -21.89 -16.03 0.42
C GLU A 248 -23.33 -16.55 0.21
N GLN A 249 -24.26 -16.27 1.12
CA GLN A 249 -25.65 -16.72 1.08
C GLN A 249 -26.59 -15.57 1.47
N MET A 250 -26.88 -14.68 0.53
CA MET A 250 -28.04 -13.81 0.61
C MET A 250 -28.70 -13.74 -0.75
N VAL A 251 -30.02 -13.99 -0.77
CA VAL A 251 -30.86 -13.86 -1.95
C VAL A 251 -31.26 -12.37 -2.08
N GLY A 252 -31.17 -11.80 -3.29
CA GLY A 252 -31.37 -10.37 -3.57
C GLY A 252 -30.06 -9.61 -3.91
N GLN A 253 -30.05 -8.88 -5.03
CA GLN A 253 -28.88 -8.13 -5.50
C GLN A 253 -28.76 -6.78 -4.79
N ARG A 254 -27.74 -6.61 -3.93
CA ARG A 254 -27.44 -5.30 -3.33
C ARG A 254 -26.79 -4.36 -4.35
N VAL A 255 -27.45 -3.25 -4.61
CA VAL A 255 -27.04 -2.19 -5.53
C VAL A 255 -26.72 -0.90 -4.77
N SER A 256 -25.79 -0.12 -5.29
CA SER A 256 -25.51 1.24 -4.84
C SER A 256 -26.61 2.21 -5.28
N ARG A 257 -26.66 3.39 -4.68
CA ARG A 257 -27.60 4.45 -5.04
C ARG A 257 -27.55 4.83 -6.53
N ALA A 258 -26.35 4.94 -7.09
CA ALA A 258 -26.17 5.28 -8.50
C ALA A 258 -26.67 4.15 -9.43
N GLU A 259 -26.39 2.89 -9.08
CA GLU A 259 -26.88 1.73 -9.82
C GLU A 259 -28.40 1.61 -9.76
N LEU A 260 -29.00 1.82 -8.59
CA LEU A 260 -30.46 1.85 -8.44
C LEU A 260 -31.09 2.93 -9.33
N HIS A 261 -30.52 4.15 -9.33
CA HIS A 261 -31.01 5.23 -10.19
C HIS A 261 -30.92 4.86 -11.68
N HIS A 262 -29.78 4.31 -12.10
CA HIS A 262 -29.61 3.86 -13.48
C HIS A 262 -30.61 2.76 -13.87
N MET A 263 -30.83 1.79 -12.97
CA MET A 263 -31.77 0.71 -13.18
C MET A 263 -33.21 1.24 -13.29
N LEU A 264 -33.63 2.14 -12.40
CA LEU A 264 -34.95 2.75 -12.42
C LEU A 264 -35.18 3.62 -13.66
N ASP A 265 -34.15 4.33 -14.12
CA ASP A 265 -34.16 5.10 -15.36
C ASP A 265 -34.43 4.23 -16.60
N LEU A 266 -34.07 2.94 -16.56
CA LEU A 266 -34.34 1.98 -17.63
C LEU A 266 -35.66 1.24 -17.42
N LEU A 267 -35.87 0.69 -16.22
CA LEU A 267 -37.02 -0.15 -15.90
C LEU A 267 -38.33 0.62 -15.95
N VAL A 268 -38.41 1.83 -15.38
CA VAL A 268 -39.68 2.58 -15.32
C VAL A 268 -40.21 2.93 -16.72
N PRO A 269 -39.40 3.46 -17.66
CA PRO A 269 -39.85 3.68 -19.04
C PRO A 269 -40.18 2.38 -19.79
N LEU A 270 -39.39 1.32 -19.62
CA LEU A 270 -39.67 0.02 -20.23
C LEU A 270 -40.99 -0.56 -19.73
N ALA A 271 -41.24 -0.47 -18.43
CA ALA A 271 -42.46 -0.92 -17.80
C ALA A 271 -43.69 -0.17 -18.32
N ARG A 272 -43.59 1.15 -18.51
CA ARG A 272 -44.65 1.93 -19.16
C ARG A 272 -44.92 1.45 -20.58
N ARG A 273 -43.86 1.20 -21.35
CA ARG A 273 -43.96 0.76 -22.76
C ARG A 273 -44.60 -0.61 -22.92
N HIS A 274 -44.29 -1.54 -22.01
CA HIS A 274 -44.68 -2.95 -22.09
C HIS A 274 -45.73 -3.36 -21.05
N ALA A 275 -46.35 -2.39 -20.37
CA ALA A 275 -47.36 -2.60 -19.31
C ALA A 275 -46.91 -3.52 -18.16
N HIS A 276 -45.61 -3.51 -17.83
CA HIS A 276 -45.10 -4.21 -16.65
C HIS A 276 -45.33 -3.38 -15.38
N ARG A 277 -45.45 -4.08 -14.25
CA ARG A 277 -45.57 -3.48 -12.92
C ARG A 277 -44.46 -3.99 -12.02
N HIS A 278 -43.85 -3.10 -11.26
CA HIS A 278 -42.82 -3.40 -10.28
C HIS A 278 -43.27 -2.87 -8.91
N LEU A 279 -42.75 -3.46 -7.85
CA LEU A 279 -42.95 -2.99 -6.49
C LEU A 279 -41.67 -2.32 -6.01
N LEU A 280 -41.78 -1.08 -5.53
CA LEU A 280 -40.73 -0.39 -4.79
C LEU A 280 -41.17 -0.30 -3.34
N MET A 281 -40.46 -0.98 -2.44
CA MET A 281 -40.68 -0.83 -1.00
C MET A 281 -39.68 0.18 -0.42
N VAL A 282 -40.17 1.07 0.43
CA VAL A 282 -39.37 2.05 1.17
C VAL A 282 -39.46 1.69 2.64
N MET A 283 -38.32 1.45 3.28
CA MET A 283 -38.23 1.19 4.71
C MET A 283 -37.52 2.36 5.38
N SER A 284 -38.13 2.94 6.41
CA SER A 284 -37.61 4.05 7.18
C SER A 284 -37.81 3.85 8.68
N SER A 285 -37.00 4.55 9.48
CA SER A 285 -37.21 4.61 10.93
C SER A 285 -38.34 5.61 11.22
N GLY A 286 -39.40 5.16 11.88
CA GLY A 286 -40.45 6.03 12.39
C GLY A 286 -39.88 7.02 13.41
N ALA A 287 -39.99 8.31 13.12
CA ALA A 287 -39.70 9.36 14.09
C ALA A 287 -41.01 9.82 14.73
N LEU A 288 -41.40 9.26 15.87
CA LEU A 288 -42.34 9.98 16.75
C LEU A 288 -41.57 11.03 17.57
N PRO A 289 -42.03 12.29 17.62
CA PRO A 289 -41.61 13.20 18.66
C PRO A 289 -42.41 12.87 19.92
N SER A 290 -41.93 11.97 20.77
CA SER A 290 -42.45 11.90 22.13
C SER A 290 -41.35 11.66 23.17
N ARG A 291 -41.30 12.61 24.10
CA ARG A 291 -40.42 12.68 25.26
C ARG A 291 -40.54 11.40 26.10
N SER A 292 -39.43 10.85 26.59
CA SER A 292 -39.25 10.54 28.03
C SER A 292 -37.98 9.71 28.29
N VAL A 293 -37.07 10.33 29.05
CA VAL A 293 -36.19 9.77 30.09
C VAL A 293 -35.14 8.72 29.66
N ALA A 294 -33.89 9.12 29.85
CA ALA A 294 -32.68 8.34 29.70
C ALA A 294 -32.68 7.02 30.50
N SER A 295 -32.17 5.97 29.86
CA SER A 295 -31.46 4.86 30.52
C SER A 295 -30.20 4.54 29.70
N PRO A 296 -28.98 4.56 30.26
CA PRO A 296 -27.74 4.54 29.49
C PRO A 296 -27.15 3.13 29.30
N LEU A 297 -27.98 2.10 29.09
CA LEU A 297 -27.51 0.74 28.79
C LEU A 297 -28.46 0.10 27.74
N SER A 298 -27.90 -0.18 26.55
CA SER A 298 -28.47 -0.94 25.42
C SER A 298 -29.41 -0.28 24.38
N ALA A 299 -29.24 1.00 24.04
CA ALA A 299 -29.90 1.56 22.85
C ALA A 299 -29.06 1.29 21.58
N SER A 300 -29.44 0.30 20.77
CA SER A 300 -28.94 0.17 19.40
C SER A 300 -29.29 1.43 18.61
N SER A 301 -28.33 2.00 17.87
CA SER A 301 -28.59 3.14 16.98
C SER A 301 -29.76 2.81 16.04
N PRO A 302 -30.70 3.74 15.76
CA PRO A 302 -31.80 3.51 14.82
C PRO A 302 -31.32 3.02 13.46
N ALA A 303 -30.14 3.47 13.00
CA ALA A 303 -29.52 3.00 11.77
C ALA A 303 -29.06 1.53 11.86
N ALA A 304 -28.56 1.09 13.02
CA ALA A 304 -28.15 -0.30 13.23
C ALA A 304 -29.38 -1.24 13.23
N SER A 305 -30.48 -0.80 13.83
CA SER A 305 -31.74 -1.54 13.83
C SER A 305 -32.38 -1.60 12.44
N LEU A 306 -32.35 -0.50 11.69
CA LEU A 306 -32.82 -0.45 10.29
C LEU A 306 -32.00 -1.42 9.41
N SER A 307 -30.68 -1.44 9.58
CA SER A 307 -29.79 -2.36 8.86
C SER A 307 -30.05 -3.82 9.22
N ALA A 308 -30.26 -4.13 10.50
CA ALA A 308 -30.61 -5.48 10.96
C ALA A 308 -31.96 -5.95 10.37
N MET A 309 -32.97 -5.08 10.31
CA MET A 309 -34.25 -5.40 9.68
C MET A 309 -34.09 -5.60 8.16
N ALA A 310 -33.32 -4.74 7.48
CA ALA A 310 -33.06 -4.89 6.05
C ALA A 310 -32.40 -6.23 5.71
N GLN A 311 -31.45 -6.67 6.55
CA GLN A 311 -30.80 -7.98 6.43
C GLN A 311 -31.77 -9.15 6.62
N ARG A 312 -32.77 -9.02 7.49
CA ARG A 312 -33.82 -10.04 7.64
C ARG A 312 -34.72 -10.08 6.41
N LEU A 313 -35.16 -8.92 5.91
CA LEU A 313 -36.01 -8.82 4.73
C LEU A 313 -35.36 -9.39 3.47
N THR A 314 -34.03 -9.29 3.34
CA THR A 314 -33.32 -9.91 2.21
C THR A 314 -33.54 -11.42 2.10
N SER A 315 -33.85 -12.14 3.18
CA SER A 315 -34.15 -13.57 3.11
C SER A 315 -35.45 -13.90 2.36
N LEU A 316 -36.38 -12.93 2.21
CA LEU A 316 -37.64 -13.09 1.48
C LEU A 316 -37.52 -12.77 -0.01
N LEU A 317 -36.41 -12.15 -0.42
CA LEU A 317 -36.22 -11.65 -1.76
C LEU A 317 -35.80 -12.76 -2.70
N ARG A 318 -36.04 -12.55 -4.00
CA ARG A 318 -35.55 -13.37 -5.11
C ARG A 318 -34.21 -12.85 -5.59
N ASP A 319 -33.49 -13.66 -6.35
CA ASP A 319 -32.22 -13.29 -6.99
C ASP A 319 -32.33 -12.11 -7.96
N THR A 320 -33.53 -11.83 -8.49
CA THR A 320 -33.83 -10.68 -9.36
C THR A 320 -34.24 -9.41 -8.61
N ASP A 321 -34.50 -9.50 -7.31
CA ASP A 321 -34.92 -8.34 -6.51
C ASP A 321 -33.69 -7.54 -6.07
N LEU A 322 -33.81 -6.21 -6.06
CA LEU A 322 -32.71 -5.31 -5.75
C LEU A 322 -32.90 -4.67 -4.38
N VAL A 323 -31.79 -4.50 -3.65
CA VAL A 323 -31.78 -3.82 -2.35
C VAL A 323 -30.74 -2.71 -2.35
N CYS A 324 -31.12 -1.53 -1.88
CA CYS A 324 -30.26 -0.36 -1.79
C CYS A 324 -30.38 0.28 -0.41
N GLU A 325 -29.25 0.45 0.28
CA GLU A 325 -29.14 1.43 1.37
C GLU A 325 -29.01 2.81 0.72
N TYR A 326 -30.06 3.63 0.80
CA TYR A 326 -30.14 4.87 0.03
C TYR A 326 -29.47 6.04 0.72
N ASP A 327 -29.70 6.13 2.03
CA ASP A 327 -29.06 7.02 3.00
C ASP A 327 -29.16 6.41 4.41
N ALA A 328 -28.71 7.13 5.43
CA ALA A 328 -28.73 6.64 6.82
C ALA A 328 -30.15 6.39 7.38
N GLY A 329 -31.20 6.89 6.73
CA GLY A 329 -32.60 6.79 7.16
C GLY A 329 -33.48 5.92 6.28
N HIS A 330 -33.05 5.56 5.07
CA HIS A 330 -33.89 4.87 4.08
C HIS A 330 -33.23 3.66 3.44
N TRP A 331 -33.97 2.55 3.42
CA TRP A 331 -33.68 1.36 2.62
C TRP A 331 -34.73 1.18 1.55
N LEU A 332 -34.30 0.83 0.34
CA LEU A 332 -35.16 0.64 -0.82
C LEU A 332 -35.05 -0.80 -1.31
N PHE A 333 -36.20 -1.41 -1.61
CA PHE A 333 -36.29 -2.75 -2.17
C PHE A 333 -37.08 -2.68 -3.47
N LEU A 334 -36.45 -3.00 -4.60
CA LEU A 334 -37.10 -3.04 -5.91
C LEU A 334 -37.36 -4.48 -6.30
N LEU A 335 -38.63 -4.84 -6.44
CA LEU A 335 -39.10 -6.16 -6.84
C LEU A 335 -39.66 -6.07 -8.26
N PRO A 336 -38.90 -6.49 -9.29
CA PRO A 336 -39.35 -6.40 -10.67
C PRO A 336 -40.56 -7.32 -10.95
N HIS A 337 -41.41 -6.97 -11.93
CA HIS A 337 -42.54 -7.80 -12.36
C HIS A 337 -43.45 -8.27 -11.23
N THR A 338 -43.66 -7.39 -10.24
CA THR A 338 -44.48 -7.64 -9.06
C THR A 338 -45.69 -6.69 -9.10
N PRO A 339 -46.81 -7.10 -9.73
CA PRO A 339 -48.05 -6.33 -9.76
C PRO A 339 -48.71 -6.20 -8.37
N ARG A 340 -49.64 -5.25 -8.27
CA ARG A 340 -50.34 -4.91 -7.02
C ARG A 340 -51.07 -6.07 -6.34
N GLU A 341 -51.49 -7.09 -7.10
CA GLU A 341 -52.12 -8.31 -6.58
C GLU A 341 -51.24 -9.06 -5.57
N HIS A 342 -49.92 -8.98 -5.69
CA HIS A 342 -48.99 -9.65 -4.78
C HIS A 342 -48.62 -8.83 -3.55
N PHE A 343 -49.04 -7.56 -3.45
CA PHE A 343 -48.63 -6.69 -2.34
C PHE A 343 -49.13 -7.23 -1.00
N ALA A 344 -50.36 -7.75 -0.95
CA ALA A 344 -50.93 -8.33 0.27
C ALA A 344 -50.22 -9.62 0.71
N ASP A 345 -49.80 -10.46 -0.24
CA ASP A 345 -49.02 -11.67 0.05
C ASP A 345 -47.63 -11.30 0.61
N ILE A 346 -46.97 -10.32 0.01
CA ILE A 346 -45.66 -9.82 0.44
C ILE A 346 -45.77 -9.18 1.82
N ALA A 347 -46.79 -8.33 2.04
CA ALA A 347 -47.07 -7.73 3.34
C ALA A 347 -47.29 -8.77 4.44
N ARG A 348 -48.06 -9.85 4.16
CA ARG A 348 -48.25 -10.97 5.11
C ARG A 348 -46.94 -11.69 5.43
N ARG A 349 -46.10 -11.97 4.43
CA ARG A 349 -44.79 -12.61 4.64
C ARG A 349 -43.86 -11.74 5.48
N ILE A 350 -43.84 -10.44 5.21
CA ILE A 350 -43.05 -9.48 5.99
C ILE A 350 -43.57 -9.43 7.43
N LYS A 351 -44.89 -9.33 7.62
CA LYS A 351 -45.50 -9.30 8.95
C LYS A 351 -45.18 -10.56 9.77
N SER A 352 -45.21 -11.73 9.14
CA SER A 352 -44.84 -12.98 9.82
C SER A 352 -43.39 -13.03 10.29
N LEU A 353 -42.48 -12.29 9.64
CA LEU A 353 -41.09 -12.16 10.08
C LEU A 353 -40.89 -11.12 11.17
N THR A 354 -41.69 -10.05 11.19
CA THR A 354 -41.67 -9.05 12.25
C THR A 354 -42.30 -9.55 13.54
N ASP A 355 -43.40 -10.30 13.46
CA ASP A 355 -44.10 -10.86 14.63
C ASP A 355 -43.24 -11.93 15.36
N LEU A 356 -42.33 -12.59 14.64
CA LEU A 356 -41.33 -13.52 15.21
C LEU A 356 -40.18 -12.81 15.96
N ALA A 357 -40.12 -11.48 15.93
CA ALA A 357 -39.00 -10.68 16.43
C ALA A 357 -39.37 -9.70 17.54
N GLU A 358 -40.64 -9.63 17.97
CA GLU A 358 -41.11 -8.71 19.02
C GLU A 358 -40.54 -9.01 20.43
N ASP A 359 -39.69 -10.04 20.60
CA ASP A 359 -38.99 -10.30 21.86
C ASP A 359 -37.80 -9.35 22.12
N ASP A 360 -37.35 -8.56 21.14
CA ASP A 360 -36.22 -7.64 21.31
C ASP A 360 -36.49 -6.24 20.72
N ALA A 361 -36.81 -5.30 21.63
CA ALA A 361 -36.86 -3.85 21.47
C ALA A 361 -37.95 -3.28 20.53
N GLY A 362 -38.88 -2.52 21.13
CA GLY A 362 -39.92 -1.75 20.44
C GLY A 362 -39.35 -0.83 19.36
N LEU A 363 -39.44 -1.28 18.12
CA LEU A 363 -38.87 -0.67 16.93
C LEU A 363 -40.00 -0.20 16.03
N ASP A 364 -40.16 1.12 15.93
CA ASP A 364 -41.14 1.74 15.05
C ASP A 364 -40.53 1.87 13.64
N ILE A 365 -40.60 0.79 12.85
CA ILE A 365 -40.12 0.77 11.45
C ILE A 365 -41.32 0.95 10.53
N ALA A 366 -41.29 1.97 9.68
CA ALA A 366 -42.29 2.16 8.64
C ALA A 366 -41.85 1.46 7.36
N LEU A 367 -42.75 0.66 6.77
CA LEU A 367 -42.56 0.06 5.46
C LEU A 367 -43.70 0.48 4.54
N GLU A 368 -43.36 1.12 3.43
CA GLU A 368 -44.30 1.54 2.41
C GLU A 368 -44.09 0.79 1.11
N MET A 369 -45.16 0.58 0.37
CA MET A 369 -45.17 -0.16 -0.90
C MET A 369 -45.70 0.72 -2.02
N HIS A 370 -44.87 0.98 -3.01
CA HIS A 370 -45.16 1.84 -4.16
C HIS A 370 -45.17 1.02 -5.45
N GLU A 371 -46.27 1.08 -6.21
CA GLU A 371 -46.32 0.46 -7.53
C GLU A 371 -45.64 1.34 -8.58
N LEU A 372 -44.72 0.76 -9.35
CA LEU A 372 -44.04 1.39 -10.47
C LEU A 372 -44.47 0.72 -11.79
N PRO A 373 -44.62 1.47 -12.88
CA PRO A 373 -44.53 2.93 -12.97
C PRO A 373 -45.80 3.62 -12.44
N SER A 374 -45.64 4.69 -11.66
CA SER A 374 -46.73 5.59 -11.26
C SER A 374 -46.71 6.90 -12.07
N GLU A 375 -47.77 7.72 -11.98
CA GLU A 375 -47.81 9.05 -12.60
C GLU A 375 -46.75 10.00 -12.04
N ARG A 376 -46.30 9.77 -10.80
CA ARG A 376 -45.30 10.60 -10.10
C ARG A 376 -43.86 10.28 -10.54
N CYS A 377 -43.62 9.11 -11.13
CA CYS A 377 -42.28 8.66 -11.56
C CYS A 377 -41.91 9.15 -12.96
N THR A 378 -41.97 10.46 -13.22
CA THR A 378 -41.62 11.06 -14.53
C THR A 378 -40.23 11.69 -14.51
N GLY A 379 -39.52 11.59 -15.63
CA GLY A 379 -38.13 12.05 -15.73
C GLY A 379 -37.12 11.08 -15.08
N LYS A 380 -36.01 11.62 -14.60
CA LYS A 380 -34.87 10.86 -14.07
C LYS A 380 -35.07 10.42 -12.62
N ALA A 381 -34.68 9.19 -12.29
CA ALA A 381 -34.81 8.54 -10.99
C ALA A 381 -34.36 9.37 -9.79
N PRO A 382 -33.20 10.07 -9.81
CA PRO A 382 -32.75 10.86 -8.67
C PRO A 382 -33.75 11.93 -8.22
N TYR A 383 -34.51 12.52 -9.14
CA TYR A 383 -35.41 13.64 -8.83
C TYR A 383 -36.76 13.18 -8.31
N TRP A 384 -37.41 12.20 -8.95
CA TRP A 384 -38.71 11.73 -8.49
C TRP A 384 -38.59 10.85 -7.25
N LEU A 385 -37.48 10.12 -7.08
CA LEU A 385 -37.25 9.31 -5.89
C LEU A 385 -36.98 10.19 -4.66
N ALA A 386 -36.26 11.31 -4.80
CA ALA A 386 -36.10 12.28 -3.73
C ALA A 386 -37.45 12.84 -3.25
N LYS A 387 -38.32 13.25 -4.18
CA LYS A 387 -39.68 13.70 -3.85
C LYS A 387 -40.52 12.61 -3.17
N LEU A 388 -40.41 11.37 -3.65
CA LEU A 388 -41.12 10.23 -3.08
C LEU A 388 -40.71 9.95 -1.63
N LEU A 389 -39.45 10.21 -1.27
CA LEU A 389 -38.92 10.09 0.10
C LEU A 389 -39.26 11.33 0.95
N ASP A 390 -39.21 12.54 0.39
CA ASP A 390 -39.53 13.79 1.08
C ASP A 390 -41.02 13.93 1.41
N ASP A 391 -41.91 13.48 0.52
CA ASP A 391 -43.36 13.48 0.75
C ASP A 391 -43.73 12.66 2.01
N GLN A 392 -42.92 11.64 2.37
CA GLN A 392 -43.11 10.85 3.59
C GLN A 392 -42.78 11.60 4.88
N ALA A 393 -41.81 12.51 4.83
CA ALA A 393 -41.49 13.38 5.97
C ALA A 393 -42.61 14.42 6.23
N SER A 394 -43.47 14.69 5.24
CA SER A 394 -44.51 15.72 5.30
C SER A 394 -45.92 15.21 5.69
N GLY A 395 -46.10 13.90 5.90
CA GLY A 395 -47.31 13.34 6.51
C GLY A 395 -48.59 13.42 5.67
N GLN A 396 -48.52 13.29 4.34
CA GLN A 396 -49.72 13.03 3.53
C GLN A 396 -49.88 11.52 3.25
N PRO A 397 -51.03 10.90 3.59
CA PRO A 397 -51.18 9.45 3.49
C PRO A 397 -51.44 9.04 2.04
N SER A 398 -50.46 8.43 1.38
CA SER A 398 -50.72 7.65 0.16
C SER A 398 -50.49 6.17 0.46
N GLY A 399 -51.58 5.43 0.71
CA GLY A 399 -51.58 3.97 0.75
C GLY A 399 -51.23 3.36 2.10
N LYS A 400 -52.06 3.58 3.14
CA LYS A 400 -52.07 2.68 4.30
C LYS A 400 -52.39 1.25 3.85
N MET A 401 -51.81 0.26 4.53
CA MET A 401 -52.22 -1.15 4.42
C MET A 401 -53.76 -1.25 4.41
N PRO A 402 -54.37 -2.09 3.54
CA PRO A 402 -55.78 -2.38 3.68
C PRO A 402 -55.99 -3.07 5.04
N SER A 403 -56.77 -2.44 5.91
CA SER A 403 -57.24 -3.07 7.15
C SER A 403 -58.20 -4.20 6.78
N GLU A 404 -58.08 -5.34 7.48
CA GLU A 404 -59.03 -6.45 7.44
C GLU A 404 -60.41 -6.00 7.93
N ALA A 405 -61.21 -5.39 7.05
CA ALA A 405 -62.65 -5.22 7.18
C ALA A 405 -63.20 -4.65 5.87
N GLU A 406 -63.51 -5.52 4.91
CA GLU A 406 -64.63 -5.42 3.96
C GLU A 406 -64.55 -6.62 3.02
N ALA A 407 -65.28 -7.67 3.42
CA ALA A 407 -65.66 -8.82 2.60
C ALA A 407 -67.12 -8.66 2.17
#